data_AF-A0A6V7JPB8-F1
#
_entry.id   AF-A0A6V7JPB8-F1
#
_cell.length_a   1.000
_cell.length_b   1.000
_cell.length_c   1.000
_cell.angle_alpha   90.00
_cell.angle_beta   90.00
_cell.angle_gamma   90.00
#
_symmetry.space_group_name_H-M   'P 1'
#
loop_
_entity.id
_entity.type
_entity.pdbx_description
1 polymer ?
#
loop_
_entity_poly.entity_id
_entity_poly.type
_entity_poly.pdbx_seq_one_letter_code
_entity_poly.pdbx_strand_id
1 'polypeptide(L)' 'NPTPNVTGDSSINWKPVKTDALEYLAINNPRDVKMSENLWKERIDFWRSLPCHVGLSMPSE' A
#
# COMPACT_ATOMS: atom_id res chain seq x y z
N ASN A 1 -11.12 7.68 7.80
CA ASN A 1 -11.67 7.10 6.56
C ASN A 1 -11.33 8.07 5.44
N PRO A 2 -10.36 7.75 4.56
CA PRO A 2 -9.94 8.66 3.50
C PRO A 2 -10.82 8.56 2.23
N THR A 3 -11.80 7.65 2.21
CA THR A 3 -12.80 7.58 1.14
C THR A 3 -13.63 8.86 1.15
N PRO A 4 -13.66 9.64 0.05
CA PRO A 4 -14.49 10.83 0.00
C PRO A 4 -15.98 10.45 -0.01
N ASN A 5 -16.81 11.28 0.63
CA ASN A 5 -18.26 11.17 0.56
C ASN A 5 -18.73 11.72 -0.79
N VAL A 6 -18.65 10.93 -1.88
CA VAL A 6 -19.00 11.44 -3.23
C VAL A 6 -20.48 11.20 -3.56
N THR A 7 -21.24 12.29 -3.65
CA THR A 7 -22.51 12.40 -4.41
C THR A 7 -22.18 12.69 -5.88
N GLY A 8 -21.97 11.66 -6.70
CA GLY A 8 -21.66 11.80 -8.14
C GLY A 8 -20.62 10.81 -8.68
N ASP A 9 -20.46 10.81 -10.00
CA ASP A 9 -19.92 9.79 -10.94
C ASP A 9 -18.54 9.15 -10.68
N SER A 10 -17.93 9.37 -9.52
CA SER A 10 -16.68 8.77 -9.11
C SER A 10 -16.82 8.11 -7.73
N SER A 11 -17.60 7.01 -7.68
CA SER A 11 -17.73 6.18 -6.48
C SER A 11 -16.47 5.33 -6.26
N ILE A 12 -15.35 5.99 -5.96
CA ILE A 12 -14.10 5.29 -5.65
C ILE A 12 -14.23 4.72 -4.23
N ASN A 13 -14.30 3.40 -4.13
CA ASN A 13 -14.36 2.69 -2.85
C ASN A 13 -12.94 2.42 -2.35
N TRP A 14 -12.34 3.40 -1.66
CA TRP A 14 -11.01 3.24 -1.06
C TRP A 14 -11.07 2.40 0.21
N LYS A 15 -10.89 1.09 0.04
CA LYS A 15 -10.92 0.15 1.15
C LYS A 15 -9.60 0.19 1.94
N PRO A 16 -9.65 0.05 3.28
CA PRO A 16 -8.45 -0.17 4.08
C PRO A 16 -7.70 -1.42 3.60
N VAL A 17 -6.38 -1.42 3.77
CA VAL A 17 -5.53 -2.61 3.53
C VAL A 17 -5.93 -3.71 4.51
N LYS A 18 -6.18 -4.90 3.98
CA LYS A 18 -6.58 -6.10 4.76
C LYS A 18 -5.69 -7.31 4.49
N THR A 19 -4.83 -7.22 3.48
CA THR A 19 -4.01 -8.35 3.02
C THR A 19 -2.53 -7.97 2.95
N ASP A 20 -1.67 -8.99 2.87
CA ASP A 20 -0.23 -8.80 2.65
C ASP A 20 0.11 -8.40 1.20
N ALA A 21 -0.90 -8.27 0.34
CA ALA A 21 -0.76 -7.86 -1.05
C ALA A 21 -0.46 -6.37 -1.22
N LEU A 22 -0.19 -5.63 -0.13
CA LEU A 22 0.18 -4.21 -0.17
C LEU A 22 -0.82 -3.37 -0.99
N GLU A 23 -2.11 -3.54 -0.67
CA GLU A 23 -3.21 -2.85 -1.34
C GLU A 23 -3.04 -1.32 -1.27
N TYR A 24 -3.33 -0.64 -2.37
CA TYR A 24 -3.23 0.82 -2.46
C TYR A 24 -4.24 1.39 -3.44
N LEU A 25 -4.49 2.70 -3.35
CA LEU A 25 -5.26 3.43 -4.35
C LEU A 25 -4.32 4.02 -5.41
N ALA A 26 -4.41 3.54 -6.64
CA ALA A 26 -3.70 4.11 -7.77
C ALA A 26 -4.46 5.34 -8.29
N ILE A 27 -3.81 6.50 -8.29
CA ILE A 27 -4.33 7.75 -8.85
C ILE A 27 -3.49 8.06 -10.10
N ASN A 28 -3.93 7.61 -11.26
CA ASN A 28 -3.21 7.81 -12.51
C ASN A 28 -3.60 9.14 -13.18
N ASN A 29 -4.89 9.46 -13.17
CA ASN A 29 -5.46 10.73 -13.64
C ASN A 29 -6.88 10.91 -13.05
N PRO A 30 -7.56 12.07 -13.23
CA PRO A 30 -8.86 12.34 -12.63
C PRO A 30 -9.99 11.35 -13.00
N ARG A 31 -9.84 10.56 -14.06
CA ARG A 31 -10.82 9.56 -14.51
C ARG A 31 -10.38 8.11 -14.29
N ASP A 32 -9.12 7.88 -13.91
CA ASP A 32 -8.55 6.56 -13.64
C ASP A 32 -7.98 6.54 -12.22
N VAL A 33 -8.89 6.26 -11.28
CA VAL A 33 -8.58 6.05 -9.87
C VAL A 33 -9.17 4.71 -9.45
N LYS A 34 -8.31 3.80 -9.01
CA LYS A 34 -8.70 2.41 -8.69
C LYS A 34 -7.85 1.80 -7.60
N MET A 35 -8.41 0.81 -6.90
CA MET A 35 -7.64 -0.04 -6.02
C MET A 35 -6.71 -0.93 -6.85
N SER A 36 -5.51 -1.15 -6.34
CA SER A 36 -4.49 -2.03 -6.92
C SER A 36 -3.67 -2.64 -5.78
N GLU A 37 -2.77 -3.55 -6.12
CA GLU A 37 -1.97 -4.31 -5.16
C GLU A 37 -0.53 -4.46 -5.66
N ASN A 38 0.36 -4.83 -4.75
CA ASN A 38 1.70 -5.32 -5.05
C ASN A 38 2.58 -4.30 -5.81
N LEU A 39 2.46 -3.01 -5.49
CA LEU A 39 3.28 -1.97 -6.11
C LEU A 39 4.77 -2.28 -5.92
N TRP A 40 5.46 -2.54 -7.02
CA TRP A 40 6.88 -2.88 -7.05
C TRP A 40 7.25 -4.04 -6.12
N LYS A 41 6.41 -5.08 -6.07
CA LYS A 41 6.57 -6.27 -5.22
C LYS A 41 8.01 -6.78 -5.16
N GLU A 42 8.66 -6.93 -6.32
CA GLU A 42 10.04 -7.44 -6.41
C GLU A 42 11.05 -6.58 -5.62
N ARG A 43 10.89 -5.25 -5.63
CA ARG A 43 11.76 -4.35 -4.86
C ARG A 43 11.51 -4.49 -3.36
N ILE A 44 10.25 -4.62 -2.97
CA ILE A 44 9.87 -4.79 -1.56
C ILE A 44 10.38 -6.15 -1.04
N ASP A 45 10.23 -7.20 -1.84
CA ASP A 45 10.74 -8.53 -1.54
C ASP A 45 12.27 -8.52 -1.43
N PHE A 46 12.96 -7.81 -2.33
CA PHE A 46 14.40 -7.60 -2.22
C PHE A 46 14.78 -6.96 -0.88
N TRP A 47 14.17 -5.83 -0.52
CA TRP A 47 14.48 -5.16 0.75
C TRP A 47 14.15 -6.02 1.97
N ARG A 48 13.07 -6.80 1.94
CA ARG A 48 12.71 -7.78 2.99
C ARG A 48 13.70 -8.93 3.11
N SER A 49 14.33 -9.33 2.00
CA SER A 49 15.29 -10.43 1.97
C SER A 49 16.65 -10.06 2.54
N LEU A 50 16.96 -8.76 2.63
CA LEU A 50 18.24 -8.32 3.17
C LEU A 50 18.32 -8.70 4.66
N PRO A 51 19.43 -9.33 5.10
CA PRO A 51 19.60 -9.61 6.51
C PRO A 51 19.68 -8.28 7.27
N CYS A 52 18.82 -8.09 8.26
CA CYS A 52 19.06 -7.03 9.25
C CYS A 52 20.39 -7.34 9.93
N HIS A 53 21.36 -6.43 9.82
CA HIS A 53 22.59 -6.55 10.60
C HIS A 53 22.21 -6.67 12.07
N VAL A 54 22.68 -7.75 12.71
CA VAL A 54 22.60 -7.96 14.16
C VAL A 54 23.19 -6.71 14.82
N GLY A 55 22.33 -5.86 15.38
CA GLY A 55 22.68 -4.52 15.85
C GLY A 55 21.65 -3.44 15.54
N LEU A 56 20.75 -3.66 14.57
CA LEU A 56 19.63 -2.75 14.27
C LEU A 56 18.26 -3.28 14.74
N SER A 57 18.18 -4.54 15.17
CA SER A 57 16.98 -5.16 15.72
C SER A 57 17.05 -5.24 17.25
N MET A 58 16.53 -4.19 17.89
CA MET A 58 16.08 -3.99 19.28
C MET A 58 17.10 -3.60 20.38
N PRO A 59 16.68 -2.76 21.37
CA PRO A 59 17.47 -2.45 22.57
C PRO A 59 17.54 -3.67 23.48
N SER A 60 18.70 -3.84 24.11
CA SER A 60 18.95 -4.79 25.20
C SER A 60 18.02 -4.53 26.39
N GLU A 61 17.33 -5.56 26.87
CA GLU A 61 16.83 -5.64 28.25
C GLU A 61 17.99 -5.81 29.24
#